data_AF-A0A2A2PVJ9-F1
#
_entry.id   AF-A0A2A2PVJ9-F1
#
_cell.length_a   1.000
_cell.length_b   1.000
_cell.length_c   1.000
_cell.angle_alpha   90.00
_cell.angle_beta   90.00
_cell.angle_gamma   90.00
#
_symmetry.space_group_name_H-M   'P 1'
#
loop_
_entity.id
_entity.type
_entity.pdbx_description
1 polymer ?
#
loop_
_entity_poly.entity_id
_entity_poly.type
_entity_poly.pdbx_seq_one_letter_code
_entity_poly.pdbx_strand_id
1 'polypeptide(L)' 'MTEAEQLEELCRRLGAAPAQAAIMAAQLLKRADQLAAERGEPRAEALRGLLEVLVKGRAGEVPARFAPPPRDPPAAS' A
#
# COMPACT_ATOMS: atom_id res chain seq x y z
N MET A 1 -22.60 1.01 -0.50
CA MET A 1 -21.23 1.09 0.04
C MET A 1 -20.37 1.92 -0.89
N THR A 2 -19.70 2.93 -0.35
CA THR A 2 -18.71 3.76 -1.06
C THR A 2 -17.31 3.12 -1.05
N GLU A 3 -16.38 3.59 -1.89
CA GLU A 3 -14.99 3.11 -1.89
C GLU A 3 -14.29 3.34 -0.54
N ALA A 4 -14.57 4.47 0.11
CA ALA A 4 -14.05 4.77 1.46
C ALA A 4 -14.57 3.78 2.50
N GLU A 5 -15.86 3.45 2.48
CA GLU A 5 -16.46 2.45 3.39
C GLU A 5 -15.88 1.05 3.16
N GLN A 6 -15.56 0.69 1.91
CA GLN A 6 -14.90 -0.59 1.59
C GLN A 6 -13.47 -0.64 2.14
N LEU A 7 -12.71 0.45 2.01
CA LEU A 7 -11.35 0.54 2.52
C LEU A 7 -11.32 0.55 4.05
N GLU A 8 -12.27 1.23 4.70
CA GLU A 8 -12.41 1.20 6.16
C GLU A 8 -12.67 -0.23 6.65
N GLU A 9 -13.64 -0.93 6.04
CA GLU A 9 -13.92 -2.33 6.35
C GLU A 9 -12.69 -3.23 6.14
N LEU A 10 -11.94 -3.02 5.05
CA LEU A 10 -10.68 -3.74 4.81
C LEU A 10 -9.67 -3.50 5.93
N CYS A 11 -9.43 -2.24 6.32
CA CYS A 11 -8.51 -1.91 7.41
C CYS A 11 -8.95 -2.53 8.75
N ARG A 12 -10.25 -2.57 9.03
CA ARG A 12 -10.79 -3.28 10.21
C ARG A 12 -10.50 -4.77 10.17
N ARG A 13 -10.72 -5.44 9.03
CA ARG A 13 -10.40 -6.87 8.86
C ARG A 13 -8.91 -7.17 9.02
N LEU A 14 -8.05 -6.22 8.68
CA LEU A 14 -6.60 -6.31 8.90
C LEU A 14 -6.19 -6.03 10.36
N GLY A 15 -7.13 -5.66 11.23
CA GLY A 15 -6.93 -5.50 12.67
C GLY A 15 -6.82 -4.06 13.17
N ALA A 16 -7.11 -3.04 12.33
CA ALA A 16 -7.15 -1.66 12.80
C ALA A 16 -8.41 -1.39 13.64
N ALA A 17 -8.27 -0.62 14.72
CA ALA A 17 -9.40 -0.11 15.48
C ALA A 17 -10.29 0.81 14.59
N PRO A 18 -11.60 0.94 14.85
CA PRO A 18 -12.53 1.66 13.95
C PRO A 18 -12.08 3.07 13.57
N ALA A 19 -11.68 3.89 14.54
CA ALA A 19 -11.20 5.25 14.28
C ALA A 19 -9.92 5.27 13.41
N GLN A 20 -9.02 4.31 13.64
CA GLN A 20 -7.79 4.17 12.86
C GLN A 20 -8.10 3.68 11.43
N ALA A 21 -9.06 2.77 11.26
CA ALA A 21 -9.46 2.25 9.96
C ALA A 21 -10.01 3.37 9.06
N ALA A 22 -10.84 4.26 9.60
CA ALA A 22 -11.36 5.42 8.87
C ALA A 22 -10.22 6.36 8.42
N ILE A 23 -9.26 6.63 9.31
CA ILE A 23 -8.08 7.45 8.99
C ILE A 23 -7.24 6.79 7.88
N MET A 24 -7.00 5.48 7.99
CA MET A 24 -6.22 4.73 7.00
C MET A 24 -6.90 4.72 5.63
N ALA A 25 -8.22 4.53 5.58
CA ALA A 25 -8.99 4.61 4.34
C ALA A 25 -8.83 5.99 3.66
N ALA A 26 -9.00 7.08 4.42
CA ALA A 26 -8.80 8.43 3.90
C ALA A 26 -7.37 8.68 3.40
N GLN A 27 -6.37 8.16 4.10
CA GLN A 27 -4.96 8.27 3.70
C GLN A 27 -4.66 7.49 2.42
N LEU A 28 -5.20 6.28 2.27
CA LEU A 28 -5.03 5.47 1.06
C LEU A 28 -5.59 6.17 -0.17
N LEU A 29 -6.81 6.70 -0.06
CA LEU A 29 -7.47 7.43 -1.16
C LEU A 29 -6.66 8.67 -1.55
N LYS A 30 -6.32 9.51 -0.56
CA LYS A 30 -5.49 10.72 -0.79
C LYS A 30 -4.15 10.37 -1.44
N ARG A 31 -3.52 9.28 -1.01
CA ARG A 31 -2.23 8.86 -1.57
C ARG A 31 -2.38 8.31 -2.98
N ALA A 32 -3.46 7.59 -3.28
CA ALA A 32 -3.74 7.12 -4.64
C ALA A 32 -3.94 8.29 -5.61
N ASP A 33 -4.69 9.32 -5.19
CA ASP A 33 -4.87 10.55 -5.97
C ASP A 33 -3.55 11.26 -6.23
N GLN A 34 -2.71 11.40 -5.18
CA GLN A 34 -1.39 12.02 -5.31
C GLN A 34 -0.48 11.25 -6.27
N LEU A 35 -0.44 9.92 -6.14
CA LEU A 35 0.40 9.06 -6.99
C LEU A 35 -0.04 9.13 -8.45
N ALA A 36 -1.35 9.14 -8.71
CA ALA A 36 -1.87 9.31 -10.05
C ALA A 36 -1.45 10.65 -10.68
N ALA A 37 -1.51 11.73 -9.90
CA ALA A 37 -1.10 13.06 -10.36
C ALA A 37 0.43 13.19 -10.57
N GLU A 38 1.24 12.64 -9.66
CA GLU A 38 2.71 12.78 -9.71
C GLU A 38 3.36 11.83 -10.72
N ARG A 39 2.83 10.62 -10.88
CA ARG A 39 3.47 9.55 -11.65
C ARG A 39 2.78 9.27 -12.99
N GLY A 40 1.63 9.89 -13.23
CA GLY A 40 0.83 9.66 -14.43
C GLY A 40 0.25 8.24 -14.52
N GLU A 41 0.23 7.48 -13.41
CA GLU A 41 -0.37 6.16 -13.36
C GLU A 41 -1.89 6.24 -13.11
N PRO A 42 -2.71 5.29 -13.58
CA PRO A 42 -4.14 5.32 -13.27
C PRO A 42 -4.35 5.20 -11.75
N ARG A 43 -5.26 6.02 -11.20
CA ARG A 43 -5.59 6.03 -9.75
C ARG A 43 -5.89 4.63 -9.19
N ALA A 44 -6.56 3.78 -9.97
CA ALA A 44 -6.83 2.39 -9.58
C ALA A 44 -5.55 1.57 -9.40
N GLU A 45 -4.54 1.78 -10.25
CA GLU A 45 -3.24 1.10 -10.15
C GLU A 45 -2.42 1.60 -8.96
N ALA A 46 -2.45 2.90 -8.71
CA ALA A 46 -1.87 3.50 -7.52
C ALA A 46 -2.50 2.90 -6.24
N LEU A 47 -3.83 2.85 -6.19
CA LEU A 47 -4.56 2.28 -5.04
C LEU A 47 -4.24 0.79 -4.87
N ARG A 48 -4.26 0.00 -5.95
CA ARG A 48 -3.86 -1.42 -5.91
C ARG A 48 -2.46 -1.58 -5.33
N GLY A 49 -1.50 -0.77 -5.78
CA GLY A 49 -0.15 -0.77 -5.26
C GLY A 49 -0.08 -0.42 -3.77
N LEU A 50 -0.89 0.53 -3.28
CA LEU A 50 -0.96 0.86 -1.85
C LEU A 50 -1.58 -0.27 -1.02
N LEU A 51 -2.63 -0.91 -1.54
CA LEU A 51 -3.27 -2.06 -0.89
C LEU A 51 -2.31 -3.24 -0.75
N GLU A 52 -1.49 -3.52 -1.76
CA GLU A 52 -0.47 -4.55 -1.70
C GLU A 52 0.53 -4.30 -0.55
N VAL A 53 0.96 -3.04 -0.36
CA VAL A 53 1.86 -2.68 0.74
C VAL A 53 1.19 -2.86 2.08
N LEU A 54 -0.06 -2.44 2.19
CA LEU A 54 -0.80 -2.56 3.43
C LEU A 54 -0.93 -4.03 3.86
N VAL A 55 -1.30 -4.90 2.92
CA VAL A 55 -1.45 -6.35 3.17
C VAL A 55 -0.10 -7.00 3.51
N LYS A 56 0.94 -6.75 2.72
CA LYS A 56 2.29 -7.30 2.97
C LYS A 56 2.89 -6.78 4.27
N GLY A 57 2.77 -5.48 4.55
CA GLY A 57 3.20 -4.87 5.80
C GLY A 57 2.51 -5.50 7.01
N ARG A 58 1.21 -5.83 6.90
CA ARG A 58 0.50 -6.56 7.95
C ARG A 58 1.00 -7.99 8.15
N ALA A 59 1.47 -8.64 7.09
CA ALA A 59 2.06 -9.98 7.10
C ALA A 59 3.54 -9.98 7.52
N GLY A 60 4.18 -8.82 7.72
CA GLY A 60 5.61 -8.71 7.98
C GLY A 60 6.49 -8.93 6.74
N GLU A 61 5.90 -8.85 5.55
CA GLU A 61 6.59 -9.01 4.27
C GLU A 61 7.02 -7.65 3.69
N VAL A 62 8.16 -7.64 3.01
CA VAL A 62 8.61 -6.46 2.24
C VAL A 62 8.15 -6.61 0.78
N PRO A 63 7.30 -5.70 0.27
CA PRO A 63 6.95 -5.69 -1.15
C PRO A 63 8.19 -5.58 -2.05
N ALA A 64 8.20 -6.29 -3.18
CA ALA A 64 9.36 -6.38 -4.08
C ALA A 64 9.91 -5.01 -4.51
N ARG A 65 9.03 -4.01 -4.69
CA ARG A 65 9.42 -2.64 -5.03
C ARG A 65 10.27 -1.91 -3.97
N PHE A 66 10.36 -2.46 -2.76
CA PHE A 66 11.21 -1.97 -1.67
C PHE A 66 12.35 -2.94 -1.35
N ALA A 67 12.44 -4.07 -2.04
CA ALA A 67 13.55 -4.99 -1.85
C ALA A 67 14.85 -4.32 -2.33
N PRO A 68 15.97 -4.49 -1.60
CA PRO A 68 17.26 -4.01 -2.07
C PRO A 68 17.63 -4.71 -3.39
N PRO A 69 18.39 -4.05 -4.28
CA PRO A 69 18.91 -4.71 -5.47
C PRO A 69 19.73 -5.94 -5.06
N PRO A 70 19.73 -7.02 -5.87
CA PRO A 70 20.56 -8.18 -5.60
C PRO A 70 22.01 -7.74 -5.45
N ARG A 71 22.67 -8.17 -4.38
CA ARG A 71 24.11 -7.95 -4.21
C ARG A 71 24.84 -8.84 -5.21
N ASP A 72 25.68 -8.24 -6.05
CA ASP A 72 26.61 -9.02 -6.87
C ASP A 72 27.50 -9.86 -5.94
N PRO A 73 27.76 -11.15 -6.27
CA PRO A 73 28.66 -11.96 -5.48
C PRO A 73 30.05 -11.30 -5.45
N PRO A 74 30.79 -11.38 -4.32
CA PRO A 74 32.14 -10.85 -4.26
C PRO A 74 32.99 -11.50 -5.34
N ALA A 75 33.70 -10.67 -6.13
CA ALA A 75 34.63 -11.16 -7.14
C ALA A 75 35.64 -12.08 -6.46
N ALA A 76 35.72 -13.34 -6.90
CA ALA A 76 36.75 -14.26 -6.45
C ALA A 76 38.12 -13.68 -6.83
N SER A 77 38.97 -13.40 -5.84
CA SER A 77 40.37 -13.01 -6.01
C SER A 77 41.22 -13.84 -5.07
#